data_AF-A0A8S3TH82-F1
#
_entry.id   AF-A0A8S3TH82-F1
#
_cell.length_a   1.000
_cell.length_b   1.000
_cell.length_c   1.000
_cell.angle_alpha   90.00
_cell.angle_beta   90.00
_cell.angle_gamma   90.00
#
_symmetry.space_group_name_H-M   'P 1'
#
loop_
_entity.id
_entity.type
_entity.pdbx_description
1 polymer ?
#
loop_
_entity_poly.entity_id
_entity_poly.type
_entity_poly.pdbx_seq_one_letter_code
_entity_poly.pdbx_strand_id
1 'polypeptide(L)'
;MTDKKLLKYLKKSFEPPNGEQILTPVVLTDSKGKYLQAQCSLPIENSIRWWDKSGRNSKQGLKWLRDNLETEIALIGNISLYIWVGTCDLTEYNHPYIKLRQEPEEIVQSVINNFQKIAEILKNYPACKLTFLKYHPTQYMNGILVVHIRTLNNLLIRTSLLLNISFRLMITSDI
;
A
#
# COMPACT_ATOMS: atom_id res chain seq x y z
N MET A 1 -22.89 8.45 32.45
CA MET A 1 -22.17 7.22 32.86
C MET A 1 -21.49 6.58 31.65
N THR A 2 -20.48 7.21 31.05
CA THR A 2 -19.99 6.78 29.72
C THR A 2 -18.48 6.58 29.62
N ASP A 3 -17.67 7.08 30.56
CA ASP A 3 -16.21 7.03 30.41
C ASP A 3 -15.53 5.80 31.02
N LYS A 4 -16.10 5.21 32.08
CA LYS A 4 -15.44 4.08 32.78
C LYS A 4 -15.38 2.80 31.94
N LYS A 5 -16.37 2.54 31.08
CA LYS A 5 -16.36 1.35 30.21
C LYS A 5 -15.36 1.49 29.06
N LEU A 6 -15.29 2.67 28.45
CA LEU A 6 -14.34 2.97 27.37
C LEU A 6 -12.89 2.91 27.87
N LEU A 7 -12.61 3.52 29.02
CA LEU A 7 -11.29 3.45 29.67
C LEU A 7 -10.88 2.03 30.04
N LYS A 8 -11.83 1.18 30.45
CA LYS A 8 -11.57 -0.24 30.73
C LYS A 8 -11.28 -1.03 29.46
N TYR A 9 -11.89 -0.65 28.34
CA TYR A 9 -11.65 -1.27 27.03
C TYR A 9 -10.27 -0.90 26.47
N LEU A 10 -9.87 0.37 26.59
CA LEU A 10 -8.56 0.87 26.16
C LEU A 10 -7.40 0.36 27.04
N LYS A 11 -7.67 0.05 28.32
CA LYS A 11 -6.68 -0.52 29.26
C LYS A 11 -6.57 -2.04 29.20
N LYS A 12 -7.39 -2.72 28.40
CA LYS A 12 -7.31 -4.18 28.27
C LYS A 12 -6.11 -4.51 27.39
N SER A 13 -5.20 -5.35 27.90
CA SER A 13 -4.13 -5.93 27.10
C SER A 13 -4.75 -6.61 25.89
N PHE A 14 -4.27 -6.24 24.69
CA PHE A 14 -4.67 -6.91 23.47
C PHE A 14 -4.14 -8.34 23.51
N GLU A 15 -5.03 -9.29 23.77
CA GLU A 15 -4.76 -10.70 23.56
C GLU A 15 -5.26 -11.05 22.17
N PRO A 16 -4.39 -11.48 21.24
CA PRO A 16 -4.83 -11.90 19.92
C PRO A 16 -5.82 -13.05 20.09
N PRO A 17 -6.93 -13.10 19.32
CA PRO A 17 -7.87 -14.20 19.37
C PRO A 17 -7.12 -15.53 19.14
N ASN A 18 -7.29 -16.49 20.04
CA ASN A 18 -6.69 -17.82 19.89
C ASN A 18 -7.12 -18.42 18.54
N GLY A 19 -6.13 -18.67 17.67
CA GLY A 19 -6.34 -19.28 16.35
C GLY A 19 -6.27 -18.34 15.15
N GLU A 20 -6.15 -17.01 15.34
CA GLU A 20 -5.82 -16.12 14.23
C GLU A 20 -4.33 -16.21 13.91
N GLN A 21 -3.98 -16.63 12.69
CA GLN A 21 -2.61 -16.57 12.20
C GLN A 21 -2.12 -15.12 12.35
N ILE A 22 -1.07 -14.93 13.15
CA ILE A 22 -0.39 -13.64 13.27
C ILE A 22 0.19 -13.32 11.90
N LEU A 23 -0.40 -12.32 11.23
CA LEU A 23 0.07 -11.83 9.94
C LEU A 23 1.11 -10.75 10.20
N THR A 24 2.29 -10.90 9.62
CA THR A 24 3.30 -9.84 9.64
C THR A 24 2.89 -8.75 8.65
N PRO A 25 2.72 -7.49 9.09
CA PRO A 25 2.41 -6.40 8.17
C PRO A 25 3.65 -6.05 7.34
N VAL A 26 3.48 -6.01 6.02
CA VAL A 26 4.55 -5.71 5.08
C VAL A 26 4.08 -4.64 4.10
N VAL A 27 4.88 -3.60 3.87
CA VAL A 27 4.56 -2.54 2.92
C VAL A 27 5.54 -2.54 1.75
N LEU A 28 5.04 -2.80 0.55
CA LEU A 28 5.77 -2.63 -0.71
C LEU A 28 5.52 -1.23 -1.27
N THR A 29 6.53 -0.37 -1.27
CA THR A 29 6.33 1.04 -1.62
C THR A 29 7.54 1.69 -2.31
N ASP A 30 7.37 2.96 -2.69
CA ASP A 30 8.39 3.83 -3.28
C ASP A 30 9.17 4.59 -2.19
N SER A 31 9.71 5.77 -2.50
CA SER A 31 10.44 6.61 -1.52
C SER A 31 9.59 7.07 -0.33
N LYS A 32 8.25 7.04 -0.43
CA LYS A 32 7.35 7.39 0.69
C LYS A 32 7.48 6.44 1.86
N GLY A 33 7.87 5.18 1.62
CA GLY A 33 8.10 4.20 2.68
C GLY A 33 9.14 4.66 3.67
N LYS A 34 10.30 5.14 3.19
CA LYS A 34 11.36 5.66 4.06
C LYS A 34 10.89 6.82 4.93
N TYR A 35 10.09 7.71 4.34
CA TYR A 35 9.56 8.86 5.06
C TYR A 35 8.60 8.41 6.17
N LEU A 36 7.64 7.53 5.86
CA LEU A 36 6.71 7.00 6.88
C LEU A 36 7.42 6.19 7.96
N GLN A 37 8.38 5.35 7.57
CA GLN A 37 9.17 4.55 8.51
C GLN A 37 9.88 5.44 9.54
N ALA A 38 10.41 6.59 9.11
CA ALA A 38 11.06 7.54 10.00
C ALA A 38 10.10 8.25 10.98
N GLN A 39 8.79 8.19 10.73
CA GLN A 39 7.75 8.75 11.61
C GLN A 39 7.14 7.69 12.55
N CYS A 40 7.44 6.40 12.35
CA CYS A 40 6.97 5.34 13.23
C CYS A 40 7.56 5.51 14.63
N SER A 41 6.69 5.61 15.64
CA SER A 41 7.09 5.84 17.03
C SER A 41 6.50 4.80 17.98
N LEU A 42 5.44 4.11 17.57
CA LEU A 42 4.80 3.08 18.38
C LEU A 42 5.41 1.69 18.12
N PRO A 43 5.48 0.80 19.13
CA PRO A 43 6.00 -0.56 18.96
C PRO A 43 5.32 -1.35 17.84
N ILE A 44 4.02 -1.15 17.63
CA ILE A 44 3.24 -1.79 16.57
C ILE A 44 3.57 -1.24 15.17
N GLU A 45 4.02 0.01 15.07
CA GLU A 45 4.44 0.61 13.81
C GLU A 45 5.83 0.12 13.42
N ASN A 46 6.71 -0.04 14.42
CA ASN A 46 8.05 -0.57 14.24
C ASN A 46 8.10 -2.07 13.90
N SER A 47 6.99 -2.80 14.07
CA SER A 47 6.88 -4.20 13.63
C SER A 47 6.53 -4.34 12.15
N ILE A 48 6.20 -3.24 11.46
CA ILE A 48 5.96 -3.22 10.02
C ILE A 48 7.27 -3.45 9.27
N ARG A 49 7.26 -4.44 8.38
CA ARG A 49 8.37 -4.64 7.45
C ARG A 49 8.20 -3.76 6.23
N TRP A 50 9.24 -3.01 5.90
CA TRP A 50 9.25 -2.10 4.78
C TRP A 50 10.07 -2.71 3.64
N TRP A 51 9.40 -3.01 2.54
CA TRP A 51 10.04 -3.31 1.27
C TRP A 51 9.98 -2.05 0.42
N ASP A 52 10.73 -1.01 0.77
CA ASP A 52 10.76 0.26 0.06
C ASP A 52 11.91 0.34 -0.96
N LYS A 53 11.71 1.13 -2.02
CA LYS A 53 12.77 1.49 -2.97
C LYS A 53 12.44 2.83 -3.62
N SER A 54 13.35 3.80 -3.53
CA SER A 54 13.17 5.10 -4.18
C SER A 54 12.91 4.97 -5.68
N GLY A 55 11.90 5.69 -6.17
CA GLY A 55 11.50 5.67 -7.58
C GLY A 55 10.77 4.41 -8.04
N ARG A 56 10.38 3.50 -7.12
CA ARG A 56 9.68 2.27 -7.50
C ARG A 56 8.34 2.55 -8.18
N ASN A 57 8.22 2.09 -9.42
CA ASN A 57 6.95 2.07 -10.16
C ASN A 57 6.24 0.70 -10.09
N SER A 58 5.03 0.61 -10.60
CA SER A 58 4.18 -0.60 -10.55
C SER A 58 4.84 -1.81 -11.22
N LYS A 59 5.53 -1.61 -12.35
CA LYS A 59 6.26 -2.65 -13.08
C LYS A 59 7.42 -3.20 -12.24
N GLN A 60 8.17 -2.31 -11.59
CA GLN A 60 9.27 -2.70 -10.70
C GLN A 60 8.76 -3.39 -9.44
N GLY A 61 7.61 -2.97 -8.89
CA GLY A 61 6.95 -3.66 -7.79
C GLY A 61 6.54 -5.08 -8.17
N LEU A 62 5.89 -5.26 -9.32
CA LEU A 62 5.54 -6.57 -9.86
C LEU A 62 6.77 -7.47 -10.05
N LYS A 63 7.85 -6.94 -10.65
CA LYS A 63 9.10 -7.68 -10.83
C LYS A 63 9.68 -8.10 -9.47
N TRP A 64 9.73 -7.19 -8.51
CA TRP A 64 10.27 -7.49 -7.19
C TRP A 64 9.48 -8.62 -6.50
N LEU A 65 8.15 -8.59 -6.59
CA LEU A 65 7.31 -9.67 -6.04
C LEU A 65 7.59 -11.01 -6.71
N ARG A 66 7.74 -11.06 -8.04
CA ARG A 66 8.11 -12.31 -8.74
C ARG A 66 9.44 -12.87 -8.28
N ASP A 67 10.41 -11.98 -8.07
CA ASP A 67 11.78 -12.38 -7.80
C ASP A 67 12.01 -12.76 -6.32
N ASN A 68 11.20 -12.25 -5.38
CA ASN A 68 11.52 -12.34 -3.93
C ASN A 68 10.41 -12.89 -3.04
N LEU A 69 9.14 -12.91 -3.49
CA LEU A 69 8.00 -13.17 -2.61
C LEU A 69 8.08 -14.54 -1.91
N GLU A 70 8.47 -15.59 -2.64
CA GLU A 70 8.57 -16.94 -2.08
C GLU A 70 9.61 -17.01 -0.95
N THR A 71 10.79 -16.44 -1.18
CA THR A 71 11.86 -16.36 -0.17
C THR A 71 11.41 -15.56 1.05
N GLU A 72 10.74 -14.43 0.84
CA GLU A 72 10.26 -13.58 1.93
C GLU A 72 9.17 -14.26 2.76
N ILE A 73 8.23 -14.98 2.13
CA ILE A 73 7.23 -15.79 2.82
C ILE A 73 7.90 -16.91 3.62
N ALA A 74 8.91 -17.57 3.07
CA ALA A 74 9.65 -18.62 3.79
C ALA A 74 10.36 -18.08 5.05
N LEU A 75 10.81 -16.82 5.03
CA LEU A 75 11.49 -16.16 6.15
C LEU A 75 10.52 -15.60 7.20
N ILE A 76 9.41 -15.03 6.77
CA ILE A 76 8.50 -14.23 7.62
C ILE A 76 7.25 -15.03 8.04
N GLY A 77 6.88 -16.05 7.27
CA GLY A 77 5.65 -16.80 7.45
C GLY A 77 4.45 -16.09 6.80
N ASN A 78 3.35 -15.97 7.55
CA ASN A 78 2.13 -15.37 7.01
C ASN A 78 2.27 -13.83 6.95
N ILE A 79 1.92 -13.25 5.81
CA ILE A 79 2.12 -11.84 5.49
C ILE A 79 0.78 -11.15 5.22
N SER A 80 0.60 -9.95 5.76
CA SER A 80 -0.39 -8.98 5.29
C SER A 80 0.33 -7.94 4.44
N LEU A 81 0.28 -8.10 3.11
CA LEU A 81 0.99 -7.29 2.13
C LEU A 81 0.16 -6.08 1.73
N TYR A 82 0.71 -4.90 2.00
CA TYR A 82 0.20 -3.61 1.58
C TYR A 82 1.01 -3.09 0.40
N ILE A 83 0.35 -2.82 -0.72
CA ILE A 83 0.99 -2.28 -1.93
C ILE A 83 0.69 -0.79 -2.07
N TRP A 84 1.75 0.01 -2.06
CA TRP A 84 1.71 1.46 -2.21
C TRP A 84 2.75 1.93 -3.25
N VAL A 85 2.53 1.52 -4.49
CA VAL A 85 3.32 1.87 -5.69
C VAL A 85 2.38 2.32 -6.80
N GLY A 86 2.82 3.13 -7.77
CA GLY A 86 1.92 3.78 -8.75
C GLY A 86 2.16 5.27 -8.94
N THR A 87 2.62 5.99 -7.89
CA THR A 87 2.90 7.44 -8.04
C THR A 87 4.03 7.68 -9.04
N CYS A 88 5.13 6.92 -8.95
CA CYS A 88 6.26 7.02 -9.85
C CYS A 88 5.97 6.53 -11.28
N ASP A 89 4.83 5.87 -11.52
CA ASP A 89 4.35 5.58 -12.88
C ASP A 89 3.79 6.83 -13.53
N LEU A 90 3.04 7.63 -12.77
CA LEU A 90 2.34 8.82 -13.26
C LEU A 90 3.23 10.06 -13.31
N THR A 91 4.34 10.05 -12.58
CA THR A 91 5.20 11.23 -12.41
C THR A 91 6.60 11.03 -12.97
N GLU A 92 7.20 12.14 -13.36
CA GLU A 92 8.62 12.28 -13.68
C GLU A 92 9.23 13.32 -12.75
N TYR A 93 10.37 12.96 -12.16
CA TYR A 93 11.13 13.86 -11.32
C TYR A 93 11.93 14.81 -12.21
N ASN A 94 11.67 16.11 -12.10
CA ASN A 94 12.38 17.15 -12.84
C ASN A 94 12.74 18.28 -11.85
N HIS A 95 13.83 18.09 -11.12
CA HIS A 95 14.25 18.93 -9.99
C HIS A 95 14.13 20.43 -10.32
N PRO A 96 13.48 21.26 -9.47
CA PRO A 96 12.90 20.95 -8.15
C PRO A 96 11.44 20.47 -8.18
N TYR A 97 10.88 20.20 -9.36
CA TYR A 97 9.46 19.92 -9.56
C TYR A 97 9.18 18.45 -9.88
N ILE A 98 7.92 18.06 -9.70
CA ILE A 98 7.39 16.77 -10.16
C ILE A 98 6.40 17.08 -11.29
N LYS A 99 6.67 16.53 -12.47
CA LYS A 99 5.79 16.68 -13.63
C LYS A 99 4.96 15.40 -13.81
N LEU A 100 3.74 15.54 -14.32
CA LEU A 100 2.98 14.41 -14.83
C LEU A 100 3.53 13.98 -16.19
N ARG A 101 3.58 12.68 -16.41
CA ARG A 101 3.87 12.14 -17.74
C ARG A 101 2.76 12.54 -18.72
N GLN A 102 3.14 12.75 -19.97
CA GLN A 102 2.18 12.87 -21.06
C GLN A 102 1.55 11.48 -21.29
N GLU A 103 0.28 11.42 -21.70
CA GLU A 103 -0.50 10.16 -21.90
C GLU A 103 -0.89 9.43 -20.60
N PRO A 104 -1.67 10.08 -19.71
CA PRO A 104 -2.07 9.48 -18.45
C PRO A 104 -2.91 8.20 -18.60
N GLU A 105 -3.69 8.07 -19.68
CA GLU A 105 -4.60 6.93 -19.87
C GLU A 105 -3.85 5.61 -20.11
N GLU A 106 -2.86 5.61 -21.01
CA GLU A 106 -2.03 4.42 -21.28
C GLU A 106 -1.23 3.99 -20.05
N ILE A 107 -0.66 4.97 -19.34
CA ILE A 107 0.10 4.74 -18.11
C ILE A 107 -0.82 4.15 -17.05
N VAL A 108 -2.02 4.71 -16.85
CA VAL A 108 -3.01 4.19 -15.91
C VAL A 108 -3.40 2.76 -16.28
N GLN A 109 -3.64 2.46 -17.56
CA GLN A 109 -3.96 1.10 -17.99
C GLN A 109 -2.80 0.14 -17.73
N SER A 110 -1.55 0.56 -17.95
CA SER A 110 -0.36 -0.21 -17.61
C SER A 110 -0.27 -0.50 -16.10
N VAL A 111 -0.54 0.50 -15.26
CA VAL A 111 -0.58 0.32 -13.79
C VAL A 111 -1.64 -0.69 -13.38
N ILE A 112 -2.85 -0.60 -13.95
CA ILE A 112 -3.94 -1.56 -13.69
C ILE A 112 -3.51 -2.97 -14.09
N ASN A 113 -2.95 -3.13 -15.29
CA ASN A 113 -2.49 -4.43 -15.78
C ASN A 113 -1.40 -5.02 -14.86
N ASN A 114 -0.51 -4.20 -14.32
CA ASN A 114 0.49 -4.66 -13.35
C ASN A 114 -0.15 -5.09 -12.03
N PHE A 115 -1.14 -4.36 -11.52
CA PHE A 115 -1.85 -4.75 -10.30
C PHE A 115 -2.68 -6.02 -10.46
N GLN A 116 -3.32 -6.22 -11.61
CA GLN A 116 -3.99 -7.48 -11.94
C GLN A 116 -3.00 -8.65 -11.92
N LYS A 117 -1.83 -8.49 -12.55
CA LYS A 117 -0.77 -9.51 -12.54
C LYS A 117 -0.24 -9.78 -11.13
N ILE A 118 -0.13 -8.75 -10.29
CA ILE A 118 0.24 -8.94 -8.88
C ILE A 118 -0.82 -9.77 -8.15
N ALA A 119 -2.09 -9.41 -8.30
CA ALA A 119 -3.19 -10.17 -7.70
C ALA A 119 -3.19 -11.63 -8.18
N GLU A 120 -2.95 -11.89 -9.47
CA GLU A 120 -2.85 -13.23 -10.02
C GLU A 120 -1.70 -14.04 -9.42
N ILE A 121 -0.50 -13.45 -9.27
CA ILE A 121 0.63 -14.11 -8.61
C ILE A 121 0.27 -14.48 -7.18
N LEU A 122 -0.34 -13.55 -6.44
CA LEU A 122 -0.67 -13.73 -5.02
C LEU A 122 -1.75 -14.79 -4.77
N LYS A 123 -2.55 -15.18 -5.78
CA LYS A 123 -3.47 -16.33 -5.67
C LYS A 123 -2.74 -17.63 -5.35
N ASN A 124 -1.48 -17.76 -5.77
CA ASN A 124 -0.66 -18.95 -5.52
C ASN A 124 0.01 -18.95 -4.13
N TYR A 125 -0.15 -17.87 -3.35
CA TYR A 125 0.48 -17.68 -2.06
C TYR A 125 -0.56 -17.41 -0.98
N PRO A 126 -1.28 -18.44 -0.47
CA PRO A 126 -2.35 -18.27 0.53
C PRO A 126 -1.85 -17.69 1.86
N ALA A 127 -0.55 -17.83 2.15
CA ALA A 127 0.11 -17.20 3.29
C ALA A 127 0.22 -15.67 3.15
N CYS A 128 -0.09 -15.09 1.99
CA CYS A 128 0.00 -13.66 1.73
C CYS A 128 -1.39 -13.06 1.46
N LYS A 129 -1.87 -12.21 2.37
CA LYS A 129 -3.10 -11.43 2.18
C LYS A 129 -2.78 -10.08 1.56
N LEU A 130 -3.37 -9.79 0.41
CA LEU A 130 -3.13 -8.55 -0.34
C LEU A 130 -4.09 -7.43 0.06
N THR A 131 -3.55 -6.22 0.23
CA THR A 131 -4.29 -4.95 0.28
C THR A 131 -3.58 -3.90 -0.55
N PHE A 132 -4.30 -3.19 -1.42
CA PHE A 132 -3.76 -2.02 -2.11
C PHE A 132 -4.08 -0.75 -1.32
N LEU A 133 -3.09 0.12 -1.12
CA LEU A 133 -3.25 1.40 -0.45
C LEU A 133 -3.60 2.50 -1.45
N LYS A 134 -4.59 3.33 -1.10
CA LYS A 134 -5.01 4.47 -1.91
C LYS A 134 -4.04 5.64 -1.74
N TYR A 135 -3.97 6.48 -2.77
CA TYR A 135 -3.25 7.74 -2.72
C TYR A 135 -4.16 8.85 -2.22
N HIS A 136 -3.76 9.58 -1.19
CA HIS A 136 -4.45 10.82 -0.85
C HIS A 136 -3.94 11.92 -1.78
N PRO A 137 -4.82 12.69 -2.46
CA PRO A 137 -4.41 13.94 -3.06
C PRO A 137 -3.94 14.86 -1.93
N THR A 138 -2.70 15.32 -1.97
CA THR A 138 -2.22 16.34 -1.01
C THR A 138 -2.59 17.73 -1.51
N GLN A 139 -2.67 18.67 -0.57
CA GLN A 139 -3.11 20.06 -0.77
C GLN A 139 -2.21 20.83 -1.76
N TYR A 140 -0.98 20.34 -1.96
CA TYR A 140 0.05 20.91 -2.84
C TYR A 140 0.02 20.35 -4.27
N MET A 141 -0.94 19.49 -4.60
CA MET A 141 -1.07 18.90 -5.91
C MET A 141 -1.93 19.78 -6.83
N ASN A 142 -1.38 20.16 -7.98
CA ASN A 142 -2.14 20.86 -9.03
C ASN A 142 -3.38 20.05 -9.43
N GLY A 143 -4.48 20.72 -9.78
CA GLY A 143 -5.81 20.10 -9.98
C GLY A 143 -5.83 18.89 -10.93
N ILE A 144 -4.93 18.85 -11.92
CA ILE A 144 -4.77 17.71 -12.84
C ILE A 144 -4.26 16.45 -12.12
N LEU A 145 -3.32 16.58 -11.19
CA LEU A 145 -2.76 15.45 -10.42
C LEU A 145 -3.82 14.84 -9.47
N VAL A 146 -4.67 15.70 -8.90
CA VAL A 146 -5.79 15.31 -8.06
C VAL A 146 -6.82 14.49 -8.84
N VAL A 147 -7.13 14.90 -10.08
CA VAL A 147 -8.04 14.15 -10.97
C VAL A 147 -7.46 12.77 -11.29
N HIS A 148 -6.17 12.66 -11.64
CA HIS A 148 -5.56 11.37 -11.97
C HIS A 148 -5.43 10.44 -10.76
N ILE A 149 -5.10 10.96 -9.58
CA ILE A 149 -5.10 10.17 -8.34
C ILE A 149 -6.51 9.70 -7.99
N ARG A 150 -7.54 10.55 -8.15
CA ARG A 150 -8.94 10.15 -7.98
C ARG A 150 -9.35 9.08 -9.00
N THR A 151 -8.95 9.22 -10.26
CA THR A 151 -9.17 8.23 -11.32
C THR A 151 -8.48 6.91 -11.00
N LEU A 152 -7.22 6.93 -10.57
CA LEU A 152 -6.48 5.74 -10.15
C LEU A 152 -7.15 5.07 -8.94
N ASN A 153 -7.53 5.84 -7.92
CA ASN A 153 -8.24 5.32 -6.75
C ASN A 153 -9.61 4.73 -7.11
N ASN A 154 -10.37 5.36 -8.00
CA ASN A 154 -11.67 4.87 -8.44
C ASN A 154 -11.54 3.59 -9.28
N LEU A 155 -10.52 3.51 -10.13
CA LEU A 155 -10.22 2.32 -10.93
C LEU A 155 -9.75 1.18 -10.03
N LEU A 156 -8.87 1.47 -9.07
CA LEU A 156 -8.41 0.53 -8.05
C LEU A 156 -9.59 -0.07 -7.25
N ILE A 157 -10.57 0.75 -6.85
CA ILE A 157 -11.80 0.29 -6.19
C ILE A 157 -12.61 -0.63 -7.11
N ARG A 158 -12.75 -0.28 -8.40
CA ARG A 158 -13.44 -1.14 -9.36
C ARG A 158 -12.71 -2.47 -9.56
N THR A 159 -11.39 -2.47 -9.63
CA THR A 159 -10.59 -3.69 -9.76
C THR A 159 -10.67 -4.56 -8.51
N SER A 160 -10.75 -4.00 -7.30
CA SER A 160 -11.04 -4.82 -6.10
C SER A 160 -12.36 -5.53 -6.12
N LEU A 161 -13.42 -4.83 -6.56
CA LEU A 161 -14.76 -5.39 -6.60
C LEU A 161 -14.80 -6.59 -7.57
N LEU A 162 -14.03 -6.52 -8.66
CA LEU A 162 -13.88 -7.60 -9.63
C LEU A 162 -12.98 -8.75 -9.14
N LEU A 163 -12.00 -8.46 -8.28
CA LEU A 163 -11.01 -9.45 -7.83
C LEU A 163 -11.25 -9.98 -6.40
N ASN A 164 -12.27 -9.49 -5.71
CA ASN A 164 -12.58 -9.81 -4.31
C ASN A 164 -11.42 -9.47 -3.35
N ILE A 165 -10.72 -8.36 -3.61
CA ILE A 165 -9.56 -7.87 -2.84
C ILE A 165 -9.98 -6.71 -1.94
N SER A 166 -9.49 -6.68 -0.69
CA SER A 166 -9.78 -5.58 0.24
C SER A 166 -8.98 -4.32 -0.09
N PHE A 167 -9.65 -3.16 -0.12
CA PHE A 167 -9.02 -1.84 -0.12
C PHE A 167 -9.28 -1.16 1.21
N ARG A 168 -8.22 -0.63 1.83
CA ARG A 168 -8.35 0.25 3.00
C ARG A 168 -7.83 1.64 2.68
N LEU A 169 -8.59 2.64 3.11
CA LEU A 169 -8.13 4.02 3.18
C LEU A 169 -7.11 4.11 4.31
N MET A 170 -5.87 4.48 3.98
CA MET A 170 -5.00 5.12 4.97
C MET A 170 -5.42 6.59 5.00
N ILE A 171 -6.14 6.98 6.05
CA ILE A 171 -6.34 8.39 6.36
C ILE A 171 -5.01 8.87 6.92
N THR A 172 -4.19 9.49 6.09
CA THR A 172 -3.12 10.35 6.59
C THR A 172 -3.81 11.62 7.06
N SER A 173 -3.96 11.79 8.38
CA SER A 173 -4.18 13.11 8.96
C SER A 173 -3.07 14.02 8.44
N ASP A 174 -3.47 15.18 7.94
CA ASP A 174 -2.69 16.13 7.16
C ASP A 174 -1.21 16.28 7.59
N ILE A 175 -0.31 16.17 6.60
CA ILE A 175 1.03 16.74 6.62
C ILE A 175 1.08 17.78 5.49
#